data_AF-A0A9W7YKM6-F1
#
_entry.id   AF-A0A9W7YKM6-F1
#
_cell.length_a   1.000
_cell.length_b   1.000
_cell.length_c   1.000
_cell.angle_alpha   90.00
_cell.angle_beta   90.00
_cell.angle_gamma   90.00
#
_symmetry.space_group_name_H-M   'P 1'
#
loop_
_entity.id
_entity.type
_entity.pdbx_description
1 polymer ?
#
loop_
_entity_poly.entity_id
_entity_poly.type
_entity_poly.pdbx_seq_one_letter_code
_entity_poly.pdbx_strand_id
1 'polypeptide(L)'
;LKFPGPFDEHLQDLLERMLERNPESRITIAEIREHPWVTQNNTYCMVSKEENCSNVVGSITEDDVNNTVEHIYDIMPVILAVAKLRRFRRRIREKREKERLAAEQQTRVDSG
;
A
#
# COMPACT_ATOMS: atom_id res chain seq x y z
N LEU A 1 6.31 4.01 21.30
CA LEU A 1 5.79 2.90 20.48
C LEU A 1 4.86 2.04 21.37
N LYS A 2 3.91 1.29 20.84
CA LYS A 2 3.09 0.34 21.66
C LYS A 2 3.25 -1.06 21.08
N PHE A 3 3.69 -2.00 21.91
CA PHE A 3 3.90 -3.40 21.52
C PHE A 3 2.71 -4.27 21.94
N PRO A 4 2.24 -5.21 21.10
CA PRO A 4 1.04 -6.00 21.34
C PRO A 4 1.30 -7.22 22.24
N GLY A 5 1.84 -7.02 23.44
CA GLY A 5 2.10 -8.08 24.42
C GLY A 5 3.50 -8.01 25.03
N PRO A 6 3.88 -8.98 25.88
CA PRO A 6 5.25 -9.09 26.38
C PRO A 6 6.20 -9.27 25.18
N PHE A 7 7.17 -8.38 25.09
CA PHE A 7 8.10 -8.27 23.99
C PHE A 7 9.53 -8.36 24.56
N ASP A 8 10.47 -8.85 23.76
CA ASP A 8 11.88 -8.86 24.15
C ASP A 8 12.36 -7.43 24.42
N GLU A 9 12.96 -7.20 25.60
CA GLU A 9 13.34 -5.86 26.04
C GLU A 9 14.41 -5.24 25.15
N HIS A 10 15.35 -6.04 24.63
CA HIS A 10 16.38 -5.56 23.71
C HIS A 10 15.77 -5.23 22.34
N LEU A 11 14.81 -6.03 21.87
CA LEU A 11 14.10 -5.68 20.63
C LEU A 11 13.31 -4.39 20.78
N GLN A 12 12.63 -4.22 21.91
CA GLN A 12 11.87 -3.02 22.20
C GLN A 12 12.77 -1.78 22.23
N ASP A 13 13.90 -1.82 22.95
CA ASP A 13 14.87 -0.72 22.99
C ASP A 13 15.36 -0.34 21.59
N LEU A 14 15.76 -1.35 20.80
CA LEU A 14 16.24 -1.12 19.45
C LEU A 14 15.19 -0.43 18.57
N LEU A 15 13.96 -0.93 18.57
CA LEU A 15 12.88 -0.38 17.76
C LEU A 15 12.47 1.03 18.18
N GLU A 16 12.45 1.31 19.48
CA GLU A 16 12.17 2.66 19.99
C GLU A 16 13.24 3.66 19.53
N ARG A 17 14.53 3.29 19.60
CA ARG A 17 15.62 4.16 19.17
C ARG A 17 15.71 4.31 17.65
N MET A 18 15.38 3.27 16.87
CA MET A 18 15.30 3.33 15.40
C MET A 18 14.15 4.21 14.93
N LEU A 19 13.03 4.21 15.65
CA LEU A 19 11.83 4.98 15.33
C LEU A 19 11.76 6.33 16.06
N GLU A 20 12.90 6.78 16.62
CA GLU A 20 13.02 8.12 17.20
C GLU A 20 12.71 9.18 16.13
N ARG A 21 11.84 10.12 16.50
CA ARG A 21 11.30 11.13 15.60
C ARG A 21 12.34 12.17 15.25
N ASN A 22 13.18 12.55 16.20
CA ASN A 22 14.28 13.47 15.95
C ASN A 22 15.46 12.71 15.30
N PRO A 23 15.87 13.05 14.07
CA PRO A 23 16.97 12.36 13.39
C PRO A 23 18.30 12.50 14.12
N GLU A 24 18.55 13.61 14.81
CA GLU A 24 19.82 13.86 15.52
C GLU A 24 20.00 12.96 16.75
N SER A 25 18.91 12.46 17.33
CA SER A 25 18.94 11.53 18.47
C SER A 25 18.58 10.10 18.10
N ARG A 26 18.30 9.83 16.81
CA ARG A 26 18.00 8.49 16.32
C ARG A 26 19.27 7.66 16.33
N ILE A 27 19.16 6.40 16.75
CA ILE A 27 20.28 5.46 16.75
C ILE A 27 20.91 5.37 15.35
N THR A 28 22.24 5.40 15.32
CA THR A 28 23.03 5.30 14.10
C THR A 28 23.17 3.85 13.67
N ILE A 29 23.48 3.63 12.39
CA ILE A 29 23.75 2.27 11.91
C ILE A 29 24.91 1.61 12.67
N ALA A 30 25.94 2.36 13.05
CA ALA A 30 27.07 1.83 13.80
C ALA A 30 26.62 1.28 15.17
N GLU A 31 25.76 2.02 15.87
CA GLU A 31 25.21 1.58 17.16
C GLU A 31 24.23 0.40 17.01
N ILE A 32 23.43 0.36 15.94
CA ILE A 32 22.55 -0.80 15.66
C ILE A 32 23.38 -2.08 15.51
N ARG A 33 24.53 -2.03 14.83
CA ARG A 33 25.39 -3.21 14.59
C ARG A 33 25.92 -3.84 15.88
N GLU A 34 26.09 -3.04 16.93
CA GLU A 34 26.57 -3.48 18.24
C GLU A 34 25.42 -3.77 19.22
N HIS A 35 24.17 -3.58 18.80
CA HIS A 35 23.03 -3.67 19.70
C HIS A 35 22.85 -5.11 20.22
N PRO A 36 22.59 -5.33 21.53
CA PRO A 36 22.43 -6.65 22.13
C PRO A 36 21.44 -7.57 21.43
N TRP A 37 20.35 -7.01 20.90
CA TRP A 37 19.38 -7.77 20.11
C TRP A 37 19.94 -8.27 18.77
N VAL A 38 20.80 -7.48 18.12
CA VAL A 38 21.43 -7.82 16.83
C VAL A 38 22.55 -8.83 17.01
N THR A 39 23.36 -8.67 18.05
CA THR A 39 24.55 -9.51 18.29
C THR A 39 24.31 -10.70 19.22
N GLN A 40 23.06 -10.87 19.70
CA GLN A 40 22.72 -11.82 20.76
C GLN A 40 23.66 -11.67 21.97
N ASN A 41 23.69 -10.47 22.56
CA ASN A 41 24.59 -10.12 23.66
C ASN A 41 26.08 -10.41 23.35
N ASN A 42 26.55 -10.00 22.17
CA ASN A 42 27.91 -10.22 21.67
C ASN A 42 28.31 -11.67 21.43
N THR A 43 27.34 -12.60 21.38
CA THR A 43 27.62 -14.00 21.01
C THR A 43 27.91 -14.13 19.51
N TYR A 44 27.25 -13.31 18.70
CA TYR A 44 27.36 -13.31 17.24
C TYR A 44 27.62 -11.88 16.75
N CYS A 45 28.85 -11.41 16.91
CA CYS A 45 29.25 -10.10 16.41
C CYS A 45 29.13 -10.03 14.89
N MET A 46 28.70 -8.87 14.38
CA MET A 46 28.67 -8.62 12.95
C MET A 46 30.09 -8.51 12.41
N VAL A 47 30.27 -8.82 11.12
CA VAL A 47 31.54 -8.56 10.39
C VAL A 47 31.89 -7.06 10.46
N SER A 48 33.13 -6.69 10.12
CA SER A 48 33.50 -5.27 10.12
C SER A 48 32.70 -4.47 9.09
N LYS A 49 32.67 -3.14 9.24
CA LYS A 49 32.04 -2.27 8.24
C LYS A 49 32.77 -2.37 6.90
N GLU A 50 34.09 -2.44 6.95
CA GLU A 50 34.98 -2.53 5.80
C GLU A 50 34.70 -3.80 4.99
N GLU A 51 34.53 -4.94 5.68
CA GLU A 51 34.17 -6.20 5.05
C GLU A 51 32.74 -6.17 4.50
N ASN A 52 31.77 -5.64 5.26
CA ASN A 52 30.38 -5.53 4.82
C ASN A 52 30.22 -4.64 3.57
N CYS A 53 31.04 -3.60 3.43
CA CYS A 53 31.02 -2.67 2.29
C CYS A 53 32.06 -3.02 1.20
N SER A 54 32.79 -4.13 1.32
CA SER A 54 33.83 -4.52 0.37
C SER A 54 33.27 -4.87 -1.01
N ASN A 55 32.06 -5.40 -1.06
CA ASN A 55 31.35 -5.69 -2.30
C ASN A 55 30.63 -4.42 -2.76
N VAL A 56 31.08 -3.87 -3.89
CA VAL A 56 30.39 -2.79 -4.59
C VAL A 56 28.99 -3.29 -4.96
N VAL A 57 27.96 -2.76 -4.31
CA VAL A 57 26.61 -2.82 -4.85
C VAL A 57 26.70 -2.13 -6.20
N GLY A 58 26.44 -2.87 -7.29
CA GLY A 58 26.54 -2.35 -8.65
C GLY A 58 25.82 -1.01 -8.77
N SER A 59 26.30 -0.15 -9.68
CA SER A 59 25.58 1.09 -9.99
C SER A 59 24.14 0.75 -10.34
N ILE A 60 23.19 1.55 -9.83
CA ILE A 60 21.77 1.44 -10.16
C ILE A 60 21.65 1.26 -11.68
N THR A 61 21.06 0.14 -12.08
CA THR A 61 20.85 -0.18 -13.49
C THR A 61 19.55 0.45 -13.98
N GLU A 62 19.38 0.58 -15.29
CA GLU A 62 18.10 1.02 -15.86
C GLU A 62 16.96 0.07 -15.47
N ASP A 63 17.25 -1.23 -15.34
CA ASP A 63 16.28 -2.24 -14.89
C ASP A 63 15.83 -1.99 -13.44
N ASP A 64 16.74 -1.58 -12.55
CA ASP A 64 16.37 -1.22 -11.18
C ASP A 64 15.40 -0.02 -11.18
N VAL A 65 15.68 1.01 -11.98
CA VAL A 65 14.83 2.21 -12.11
C VAL A 65 13.46 1.85 -12.67
N ASN A 66 13.42 1.05 -13.74
CA ASN A 66 12.19 0.65 -14.41
C ASN A 66 11.26 -0.18 -13.50
N ASN A 67 11.84 -0.95 -12.58
CA ASN A 67 11.09 -1.79 -11.65
C ASN A 67 10.88 -1.13 -10.26
N THR A 68 11.33 0.11 -10.03
CA THR A 68 11.24 0.77 -8.72
C THR A 68 9.80 1.15 -8.36
N VAL A 69 8.94 1.41 -9.35
CA VAL A 69 7.56 1.89 -9.13
C VAL A 69 6.56 0.91 -9.71
N GLU A 70 5.92 0.14 -8.84
CA GLU A 70 4.72 -0.62 -9.19
C GLU A 70 3.46 0.21 -8.89
N HIS A 71 2.58 0.35 -9.87
CA HIS A 71 1.27 0.94 -9.67
C HIS A 71 0.38 -0.04 -8.91
N ILE A 72 0.20 0.22 -7.60
CA ILE A 72 -0.53 -0.66 -6.70
C ILE A 72 -2.01 -0.84 -7.13
N TYR A 73 -2.58 0.11 -7.87
CA TYR A 73 -3.96 0.00 -8.36
C TYR A 73 -4.14 0.67 -9.72
N ASP A 74 -4.42 -0.11 -10.77
CA ASP A 74 -5.00 0.42 -12.01
C ASP A 74 -6.44 0.84 -11.73
N ILE A 75 -6.73 2.15 -11.82
CA ILE A 75 -8.06 2.74 -11.57
C ILE A 75 -9.05 2.49 -12.74
N MET A 76 -8.56 2.05 -13.90
CA MET A 76 -9.35 1.89 -15.11
C MET A 76 -10.52 0.90 -14.98
N PRO A 77 -10.40 -0.26 -14.29
CA PRO A 77 -11.53 -1.16 -14.06
C PRO A 77 -12.65 -0.53 -13.25
N VAL A 78 -12.33 0.29 -12.24
CA VAL A 78 -13.32 1.01 -11.41
C VAL A 78 -14.05 2.05 -12.25
N ILE A 79 -13.32 2.84 -13.04
CA ILE A 79 -13.89 3.83 -13.97
C ILE A 79 -14.84 3.15 -14.97
N LEU A 80 -14.41 2.03 -15.55
CA LEU A 80 -15.22 1.26 -16.50
C LEU A 80 -16.49 0.69 -15.85
N ALA A 81 -16.40 0.17 -14.62
CA ALA A 81 -17.55 -0.34 -13.88
C ALA A 81 -18.58 0.77 -13.59
N VAL A 82 -18.13 1.95 -13.14
CA VAL A 82 -19.00 3.12 -12.91
C VAL A 82 -19.68 3.56 -14.21
N ALA A 83 -18.94 3.60 -15.32
CA ALA A 83 -19.50 3.96 -16.63
C ALA A 83 -20.56 2.95 -17.10
N LYS A 84 -20.31 1.65 -16.95
CA LYS A 84 -21.28 0.58 -17.27
C LYS A 84 -22.53 0.70 -16.40
N LEU A 85 -22.39 0.92 -15.10
CA LEU A 85 -23.51 1.10 -14.17
C LEU A 85 -24.37 2.32 -14.54
N ARG A 86 -23.75 3.45 -14.86
CA ARG A 86 -24.46 4.65 -15.33
C ARG A 86 -25.26 4.39 -16.61
N ARG A 87 -24.65 3.73 -17.60
CA ARG A 87 -25.33 3.34 -18.85
C ARG A 87 -26.49 2.39 -18.60
N PHE A 88 -26.32 1.40 -17.72
CA PHE A 88 -27.38 0.46 -17.37
C PHE A 88 -28.56 1.15 -16.68
N ARG A 89 -28.29 2.01 -15.69
CA ARG A 89 -29.33 2.80 -15.02
C ARG A 89 -30.10 3.69 -15.99
N ARG A 90 -29.42 4.30 -16.96
CA ARG A 90 -30.07 5.10 -18.01
C ARG A 90 -31.03 4.26 -18.86
N ARG A 91 -30.60 3.08 -19.35
CA ARG A 91 -31.46 2.18 -20.12
C ARG A 91 -32.71 1.73 -19.35
N ILE A 92 -32.58 1.46 -18.05
CA ILE A 92 -33.74 1.11 -17.21
C ILE A 92 -34.72 2.28 -17.14
N ARG A 93 -34.23 3.51 -16.97
CA ARG A 93 -35.09 4.71 -16.91
C ARG A 93 -35.85 4.90 -18.23
N GLU A 94 -35.14 4.85 -19.36
CA GLU A 94 -35.72 4.98 -20.70
C GLU A 94 -36.78 3.90 -20.98
N LYS A 95 -36.53 2.65 -20.56
CA LYS A 95 -37.49 1.56 -20.71
C LYS A 95 -38.78 1.80 -19.92
N ARG A 96 -38.66 2.21 -18.64
CA ARG A 96 -39.81 2.53 -17.79
C ARG A 96 -40.64 3.69 -18.31
N GLU A 97 -39.99 4.71 -18.86
CA GLU A 97 -40.67 5.86 -19.45
C GLU A 97 -41.46 5.46 -20.71
N LYS A 98 -40.86 4.64 -21.58
CA LYS A 98 -41.57 4.07 -22.75
C LYS A 98 -42.77 3.20 -22.35
N GLU A 99 -42.62 2.36 -21.32
CA GLU A 99 -43.73 1.52 -20.82
C GLU A 99 -44.87 2.36 -20.24
N ARG A 100 -44.57 3.47 -19.53
CA ARG A 100 -45.59 4.40 -19.03
C ARG A 100 -46.35 5.10 -20.16
N LEU A 101 -45.64 5.65 -21.13
CA LEU A 101 -46.25 6.32 -22.28
C LEU A 101 -47.12 5.35 -23.11
N ALA A 102 -46.71 4.09 -23.24
CA ALA A 102 -47.51 3.06 -23.91
C ALA A 102 -48.79 2.73 -23.12
N ALA A 103 -48.72 2.62 -21.80
CA ALA A 103 -49.88 2.37 -20.95
C ALA A 103 -50.89 3.54 -20.97
N GLU A 104 -50.41 4.79 -20.96
CA GLU A 104 -51.23 6.01 -21.08
C GLU A 104 -51.92 6.13 -22.45
N GLN A 105 -51.23 5.76 -23.54
CA GLN A 105 -51.85 5.72 -24.87
C GLN A 105 -52.91 4.63 -24.97
N GLN A 106 -52.65 3.44 -24.43
CA GLN A 106 -53.61 2.32 -24.46
C GLN A 106 -54.88 2.66 -23.67
N THR A 107 -54.75 3.19 -22.45
CA THR A 107 -55.90 3.61 -21.64
C THR A 107 -56.73 4.70 -22.31
N ARG A 108 -56.12 5.62 -23.06
CA ARG A 108 -56.84 6.64 -23.82
C ARG A 108 -57.63 6.06 -25.00
N VAL A 109 -57.13 5.01 -25.65
CA VAL A 109 -57.81 4.31 -26.75
C VAL A 109 -58.99 3.48 -26.23
N ASP A 110 -58.84 2.81 -25.09
CA ASP A 110 -59.89 1.94 -24.53
C ASP A 110 -61.06 2.73 -23.90
N SER A 111 -60.90 4.04 -23.67
CA SER A 111 -61.89 4.91 -23.02
C SER A 111 -62.76 5.73 -23.99
N GLY A 112 -62.52 5.64 -25.31
CA GLY A 112 -63.24 6.39 -26.35
C GLY A 112 -63.99 5.47 -27.29
#